data_AF-A0AAD5UNB7-F1
#
_entry.id   AF-A0AAD5UNB7-F1
#
_cell.length_a   1.000
_cell.length_b   1.000
_cell.length_c   1.000
_cell.angle_alpha   90.00
_cell.angle_beta   90.00
_cell.angle_gamma   90.00
#
_symmetry.space_group_name_H-M   'P 1'
#
loop_
_entity.id
_entity.type
_entity.pdbx_description
1 polymer ?
#
loop_
_entity_poly.entity_id
_entity_poly.type
_entity_poly.pdbx_seq_one_letter_code
_entity_poly.pdbx_strand_id
1 'polypeptide(L)'
;MKAIAGKGDIDIQAHAGVIDLAAQLALHIRSVTDVIEVASGKEIRILCGGAIIQISQDGSINIHSPGKIDFKAASYSFAGPARVDITNPAFKDSPVQKLSLNTLASPSSTSVAPSECPTSCMPMARWSSKKYTLELANGDRHDIPVPGEYRDAANGALANRGIQFHEGQPDSDTAAADRAAHRQVYGDLLNPSSEA
;
A
#
# COMPACT_ATOMS: atom_id res chain seq x y z
N MET A 1 -33.46 -2.92 -42.31
CA MET A 1 -32.91 -1.85 -43.18
C MET A 1 -31.53 -2.28 -43.65
N LYS A 2 -31.11 -1.96 -44.88
CA LYS A 2 -29.80 -2.34 -45.45
C LYS A 2 -29.18 -1.11 -46.12
N ALA A 3 -28.02 -0.65 -45.66
CA ALA A 3 -27.26 0.44 -46.26
C ALA A 3 -25.90 -0.12 -46.72
N ILE A 4 -25.63 -0.06 -48.02
CA ILE A 4 -24.40 -0.60 -48.62
C ILE A 4 -23.91 0.36 -49.71
N ALA A 5 -22.64 0.70 -49.68
CA ALA A 5 -21.92 1.29 -50.80
C ALA A 5 -21.16 0.19 -51.55
N GLY A 6 -21.41 0.03 -52.85
CA GLY A 6 -20.69 -0.95 -53.67
C GLY A 6 -19.29 -0.49 -54.09
N LYS A 7 -19.05 0.83 -54.05
CA LYS A 7 -17.77 1.49 -54.35
C LYS A 7 -17.81 2.89 -53.73
N GLY A 8 -16.67 3.34 -53.22
CA GLY A 8 -16.56 4.63 -52.52
C GLY A 8 -16.91 4.54 -51.04
N ASP A 9 -16.85 5.68 -50.37
CA ASP A 9 -16.84 5.76 -48.91
C ASP A 9 -18.25 6.02 -48.34
N ILE A 10 -18.44 5.64 -47.07
CA ILE A 10 -19.66 5.94 -46.31
C ILE A 10 -19.27 6.79 -45.12
N ASP A 11 -19.69 8.06 -45.13
CA ASP A 11 -19.51 8.98 -44.02
C ASP A 11 -20.81 9.15 -43.23
N ILE A 12 -20.75 8.91 -41.93
CA ILE A 12 -21.86 9.11 -41.00
C ILE A 12 -21.38 10.05 -39.91
N GLN A 13 -21.95 11.26 -39.85
CA GLN A 13 -21.50 12.32 -38.96
C GLN A 13 -22.68 13.05 -38.31
N ALA A 14 -22.49 13.49 -37.07
CA ALA A 14 -23.39 14.40 -36.38
C ALA A 14 -22.57 15.60 -35.87
N HIS A 15 -22.80 16.78 -36.45
CA HIS A 15 -22.00 17.97 -36.14
C HIS A 15 -22.37 18.65 -34.80
N ALA A 16 -23.65 18.59 -34.43
CA ALA A 16 -24.16 19.19 -33.20
C ALA A 16 -24.89 18.17 -32.29
N GLY A 17 -25.20 16.99 -32.84
CA GLY A 17 -25.97 15.95 -32.16
C GLY A 17 -25.14 14.73 -31.82
N VAL A 18 -25.80 13.71 -31.29
CA VAL A 18 -25.21 12.42 -30.93
C VAL A 18 -25.50 11.37 -32.00
N ILE A 19 -24.61 10.40 -32.14
CA ILE A 19 -24.85 9.15 -32.88
C ILE A 19 -25.00 8.04 -31.85
N ASP A 20 -26.20 7.46 -31.75
CA ASP A 20 -26.49 6.31 -30.89
C ASP A 20 -26.67 5.04 -31.73
N LEU A 21 -25.87 4.01 -31.45
CA LEU A 21 -25.92 2.72 -32.13
C LEU A 21 -26.27 1.64 -31.12
N ALA A 22 -27.52 1.13 -31.17
CA ALA A 22 -28.01 0.10 -30.27
C ALA A 22 -28.58 -1.10 -31.05
N ALA A 23 -28.37 -2.31 -30.54
CA ALA A 23 -28.89 -3.55 -31.09
C ALA A 23 -29.37 -4.46 -29.94
N GLN A 24 -30.48 -5.17 -30.13
CA GLN A 24 -31.00 -6.13 -29.14
C GLN A 24 -30.17 -7.41 -29.06
N LEU A 25 -29.48 -7.77 -30.14
CA LEU A 25 -28.66 -8.98 -30.26
C LEU A 25 -27.19 -8.58 -30.39
N ALA A 26 -26.49 -9.05 -31.43
CA ALA A 26 -25.09 -8.74 -31.65
C ALA A 26 -24.90 -7.45 -32.47
N LEU A 27 -23.91 -6.64 -32.07
CA LEU A 27 -23.32 -5.57 -32.88
C LEU A 27 -21.93 -6.04 -33.34
N HIS A 28 -21.66 -5.99 -34.64
CA HIS A 28 -20.36 -6.35 -35.20
C HIS A 28 -19.73 -5.15 -35.90
N ILE A 29 -18.55 -4.76 -35.44
CA ILE A 29 -17.71 -3.74 -36.06
C ILE A 29 -16.46 -4.45 -36.55
N ARG A 30 -16.23 -4.45 -37.87
CA ARG A 30 -15.14 -5.20 -38.50
C ARG A 30 -14.59 -4.40 -39.68
N SER A 31 -13.27 -4.32 -39.76
CA SER A 31 -12.56 -3.95 -40.98
C SER A 31 -11.93 -5.22 -41.58
N VAL A 32 -12.02 -5.38 -42.89
CA VAL A 32 -11.56 -6.61 -43.57
C VAL A 32 -10.10 -6.51 -43.96
N THR A 33 -9.69 -5.36 -44.48
CA THR A 33 -8.36 -5.17 -45.07
C THR A 33 -7.48 -4.21 -44.28
N ASP A 34 -8.08 -3.37 -43.43
CA ASP A 34 -7.38 -2.26 -42.78
C ASP A 34 -7.74 -2.15 -41.29
N VAL A 35 -7.40 -1.04 -40.64
CA VAL A 35 -7.57 -0.80 -39.20
C VAL A 35 -8.98 -0.32 -38.81
N ILE A 36 -9.28 -0.41 -37.51
CA ILE A 36 -10.43 0.25 -36.87
C ILE A 36 -9.85 1.29 -35.91
N GLU A 37 -10.10 2.56 -36.17
CA GLU A 37 -9.65 3.67 -35.33
C GLU A 37 -10.82 4.24 -34.53
N VAL A 38 -10.64 4.36 -33.21
CA VAL A 38 -11.62 4.98 -32.31
C VAL A 38 -10.89 6.05 -31.52
N ALA A 39 -11.31 7.30 -31.69
CA ALA A 39 -10.75 8.45 -31.03
C ALA A 39 -11.84 9.26 -30.32
N SER A 40 -11.52 9.82 -29.16
CA SER A 40 -12.42 10.66 -28.38
C SER A 40 -11.62 11.77 -27.71
N GLY A 41 -12.19 12.97 -27.64
CA GLY A 41 -11.57 14.10 -26.95
C GLY A 41 -11.70 14.05 -25.42
N LYS A 42 -12.60 13.18 -24.89
CA LYS A 42 -12.86 13.07 -23.44
C LYS A 42 -12.50 11.69 -22.91
N GLU A 43 -13.22 10.66 -23.36
CA GLU A 43 -12.96 9.29 -22.94
C GLU A 43 -13.46 8.27 -23.97
N ILE A 44 -12.83 7.09 -23.96
CA ILE A 44 -13.32 5.88 -24.63
C ILE A 44 -13.58 4.85 -23.55
N ARG A 45 -14.79 4.28 -23.52
CA ARG A 45 -15.20 3.31 -22.50
C ARG A 45 -15.87 2.10 -23.13
N ILE A 46 -15.36 0.91 -22.82
CA ILE A 46 -15.95 -0.37 -23.21
C ILE A 46 -16.36 -1.08 -21.93
N LEU A 47 -17.67 -1.29 -21.76
CA LEU A 47 -18.24 -1.90 -20.55
C LEU A 47 -18.92 -3.22 -20.88
N CYS A 48 -18.70 -4.23 -20.06
CA CYS A 48 -19.41 -5.50 -20.16
C CYS A 48 -19.46 -6.19 -18.79
N GLY A 49 -20.67 -6.45 -18.27
CA GLY A 49 -20.84 -7.25 -17.05
C GLY A 49 -20.08 -6.74 -15.82
N GLY A 50 -19.86 -5.43 -15.72
CA GLY A 50 -19.07 -4.80 -14.65
C GLY A 50 -17.56 -4.68 -14.93
N ALA A 51 -17.05 -5.33 -15.98
CA ALA A 51 -15.70 -5.09 -16.48
C ALA A 51 -15.67 -3.84 -17.36
N ILE A 52 -14.58 -3.07 -17.26
CA ILE A 52 -14.39 -1.78 -17.94
C ILE A 52 -12.97 -1.70 -18.50
N ILE A 53 -12.88 -1.32 -19.77
CA ILE A 53 -11.66 -0.79 -20.37
C ILE A 53 -11.93 0.69 -20.66
N GLN A 54 -11.20 1.57 -19.96
CA GLN A 54 -11.37 3.01 -20.08
C GLN A 54 -10.05 3.66 -20.46
N ILE A 55 -10.11 4.52 -21.48
CA ILE A 55 -9.04 5.45 -21.83
C ILE A 55 -9.54 6.84 -21.47
N SER A 56 -8.91 7.45 -20.48
CA SER A 56 -9.28 8.75 -19.94
C SER A 56 -8.57 9.88 -20.68
N GLN A 57 -9.06 11.12 -20.51
CA GLN A 57 -8.51 12.32 -21.16
C GLN A 57 -7.04 12.58 -20.82
N ASP A 58 -6.60 12.12 -19.64
CA ASP A 58 -5.21 12.21 -19.16
C ASP A 58 -4.27 11.19 -19.80
N GLY A 59 -4.78 10.32 -20.68
CA GLY A 59 -4.03 9.25 -21.31
C GLY A 59 -3.85 8.01 -20.42
N SER A 60 -4.46 7.98 -19.23
CA SER A 60 -4.44 6.80 -18.37
C SER A 60 -5.33 5.69 -18.95
N ILE A 61 -4.84 4.46 -18.88
CA ILE A 61 -5.56 3.26 -19.30
C ILE A 61 -5.98 2.50 -18.05
N ASN A 62 -7.27 2.43 -17.79
CA ASN A 62 -7.85 1.75 -16.64
C ASN A 62 -8.55 0.48 -17.11
N ILE A 63 -8.03 -0.67 -16.65
CA ILE A 63 -8.63 -1.98 -16.90
C ILE A 63 -9.12 -2.51 -15.56
N HIS A 64 -10.45 -2.54 -15.40
CA HIS A 64 -11.10 -3.06 -14.20
C HIS A 64 -11.95 -4.27 -14.57
N SER A 65 -11.87 -5.34 -13.79
CA SER A 65 -12.74 -6.51 -13.92
C SER A 65 -12.96 -7.12 -12.54
N PRO A 66 -14.21 -7.46 -12.16
CA PRO A 66 -14.48 -8.21 -10.93
C PRO A 66 -14.05 -9.67 -11.05
N GLY A 67 -13.99 -10.20 -12.27
CA GLY A 67 -13.48 -11.53 -12.57
C GLY A 67 -11.99 -11.52 -12.92
N LYS A 68 -11.48 -12.69 -13.29
CA LYS A 68 -10.08 -12.89 -13.70
C LYS A 68 -9.76 -12.11 -14.98
N ILE A 69 -8.60 -11.46 -15.01
CA ILE A 69 -8.02 -10.86 -16.22
C ILE A 69 -6.90 -11.79 -16.71
N ASP A 70 -7.08 -12.39 -17.88
CA ASP A 70 -6.12 -13.30 -18.49
C ASP A 70 -5.34 -12.60 -19.61
N PHE A 71 -4.03 -12.50 -19.43
CA PHE A 71 -3.10 -12.00 -20.44
C PHE A 71 -2.34 -13.20 -21.03
N LYS A 72 -2.55 -13.50 -22.32
CA LYS A 72 -1.79 -14.52 -23.06
C LYS A 72 -0.91 -13.89 -24.16
N ALA A 73 0.41 -13.89 -23.98
CA ALA A 73 1.39 -13.40 -24.96
C ALA A 73 2.77 -14.04 -24.74
N ALA A 74 3.63 -13.97 -25.75
CA ALA A 74 4.99 -14.49 -25.70
C ALA A 74 5.93 -13.65 -24.80
N SER A 75 5.64 -12.36 -24.60
CA SER A 75 6.43 -11.47 -23.76
C SER A 75 5.56 -10.38 -23.14
N TYR A 76 5.76 -10.12 -21.85
CA TYR A 76 5.19 -8.97 -21.13
C TYR A 76 6.31 -8.15 -20.51
N SER A 77 6.46 -6.90 -20.93
CA SER A 77 7.41 -5.95 -20.33
C SER A 77 6.65 -4.95 -19.48
N PHE A 78 6.40 -5.30 -18.22
CA PHE A 78 6.03 -4.32 -17.21
C PHE A 78 7.33 -3.77 -16.63
N ALA A 79 7.86 -2.72 -17.25
CA ALA A 79 9.00 -2.01 -16.70
C ALA A 79 8.55 -1.33 -15.41
N GLY A 80 8.91 -1.91 -14.27
CA GLY A 80 8.68 -1.30 -12.97
C GLY A 80 9.53 -0.04 -12.79
N PRO A 81 9.23 0.77 -11.76
CA PRO A 81 10.13 1.86 -11.36
C PRO A 81 11.54 1.30 -11.08
N ALA A 82 12.56 2.09 -11.38
CA ALA A 82 13.95 1.69 -11.21
C ALA A 82 14.20 1.25 -9.75
N ARG A 83 14.54 -0.03 -9.56
CA ARG A 83 14.97 -0.56 -8.27
C ARG A 83 16.49 -0.46 -8.18
N VAL A 84 16.97 0.15 -7.11
CA VAL A 84 18.39 0.22 -6.78
C VAL A 84 18.68 -0.95 -5.84
N ASP A 85 19.37 -1.99 -6.33
CA ASP A 85 19.80 -3.13 -5.51
C ASP A 85 20.89 -2.71 -4.51
N ILE A 86 21.00 -3.38 -3.37
CA ILE A 86 22.06 -3.10 -2.36
C ILE A 86 23.46 -3.37 -2.92
N THR A 87 23.57 -4.15 -3.99
CA THR A 87 24.81 -4.37 -4.75
C THR A 87 25.11 -3.26 -5.76
N ASN A 88 24.29 -2.21 -5.84
CA ASN A 88 24.57 -1.05 -6.68
C ASN A 88 25.90 -0.41 -6.23
N PRO A 89 26.82 -0.09 -7.15
CA PRO A 89 28.07 0.59 -6.82
C PRO A 89 27.89 1.92 -6.06
N ALA A 90 26.73 2.56 -6.13
CA ALA A 90 26.36 3.72 -5.31
C ALA A 90 26.32 3.40 -3.79
N PHE A 91 26.12 2.14 -3.41
CA PHE A 91 26.11 1.68 -2.02
C PHE A 91 27.43 1.04 -1.58
N LYS A 92 28.48 1.06 -2.41
CA LYS A 92 29.75 0.39 -2.13
C LYS A 92 30.44 0.88 -0.85
N ASP A 93 30.23 2.16 -0.52
CA ASP A 93 30.75 2.81 0.69
C ASP A 93 29.68 2.99 1.78
N SER A 94 28.47 2.46 1.57
CA SER A 94 27.40 2.53 2.57
C SER A 94 27.71 1.56 3.72
N PRO A 95 27.71 2.00 4.99
CA PRO A 95 27.97 1.11 6.12
C PRO A 95 26.89 0.05 6.20
N VAL A 96 27.26 -1.20 5.91
CA VAL A 96 26.35 -2.36 6.02
C VAL A 96 26.27 -2.77 7.49
N GLN A 97 25.43 -2.07 8.25
CA GLN A 97 25.19 -2.41 9.65
C GLN A 97 24.20 -3.57 9.72
N LYS A 98 24.64 -4.71 10.29
CA LYS A 98 23.75 -5.84 10.56
C LYS A 98 22.71 -5.39 11.59
N LEU A 99 21.46 -5.25 11.16
CA LEU A 99 20.35 -4.92 12.05
C LEU A 99 20.04 -6.14 12.92
N SER A 100 20.68 -6.22 14.09
CA SER A 100 20.35 -7.22 15.11
C SER A 100 19.16 -6.72 15.92
N LEU A 101 17.96 -7.20 15.60
CA LEU A 101 16.77 -7.00 16.42
C LEU A 101 16.81 -8.00 17.58
N ASN A 102 17.24 -7.54 18.75
CA ASN A 102 17.28 -8.38 19.94
C ASN A 102 15.86 -8.44 20.55
N THR A 103 15.01 -9.29 19.99
CA THR A 103 13.59 -9.38 20.33
C THR A 103 13.34 -9.83 21.77
N LEU A 104 14.31 -10.43 22.46
CA LEU A 104 14.26 -10.79 23.89
C LEU A 104 14.53 -9.60 24.81
N ALA A 105 15.28 -8.60 24.35
CA ALA A 105 15.51 -7.36 25.10
C ALA A 105 14.40 -6.33 24.85
N SER A 106 13.43 -6.65 23.99
CA SER A 106 12.25 -5.82 23.80
C SER A 106 11.37 -5.87 25.06
N PRO A 107 10.95 -4.72 25.62
CA PRO A 107 10.04 -4.68 26.78
C PRO A 107 8.64 -5.27 26.50
N SER A 108 8.38 -5.65 25.24
CA SER A 108 7.13 -6.26 24.76
C SER A 108 7.28 -7.72 24.32
N SER A 109 8.41 -8.37 24.59
CA SER A 109 8.62 -9.79 24.26
C SER A 109 7.81 -10.72 25.17
N THR A 110 6.89 -11.48 24.60
CA THR A 110 6.10 -12.53 25.29
C THR A 110 6.81 -13.89 25.32
N SER A 111 8.07 -13.97 24.87
CA SER A 111 8.81 -15.23 24.86
C SER A 111 9.14 -15.66 26.29
N VAL A 112 8.38 -16.65 26.76
CA VAL A 112 8.57 -17.41 28.00
C VAL A 112 10.06 -17.74 28.16
N ALA A 113 10.65 -17.23 29.24
CA ALA A 113 11.96 -17.70 29.68
C ALA A 113 11.84 -19.21 29.98
N PRO A 114 12.73 -20.07 29.42
CA PRO A 114 12.64 -21.51 29.67
C PRO A 114 12.79 -21.80 31.18
N SER A 115 11.88 -22.63 31.69
CA SER A 115 11.60 -22.86 33.11
C SER A 115 12.65 -23.67 33.87
N GLU A 116 13.90 -23.75 33.38
CA GLU A 116 14.98 -24.49 34.04
C GLU A 116 16.30 -23.72 33.93
N CYS A 117 16.39 -22.57 34.63
CA CYS A 117 17.69 -21.97 34.91
C CYS A 117 17.94 -22.11 36.42
N PRO A 118 18.87 -22.98 36.86
CA PRO A 118 19.17 -23.15 38.28
C PRO A 118 19.69 -21.83 38.85
N THR A 119 19.18 -21.47 40.03
CA THR A 119 19.29 -20.15 40.68
C THR A 119 20.72 -19.71 41.06
N SER A 120 21.75 -20.46 40.66
CA SER A 120 23.16 -20.13 40.91
C SER A 120 23.76 -19.16 39.88
N CYS A 121 23.11 -18.96 38.73
CA CYS A 121 23.63 -18.12 37.64
C CYS A 121 22.98 -16.73 37.55
N MET A 122 22.40 -16.22 38.64
CA MET A 122 21.93 -14.84 38.70
C MET A 122 22.95 -13.96 39.45
N PRO A 123 23.68 -13.04 38.81
CA PRO A 123 24.12 -11.86 39.53
C PRO A 123 22.84 -11.14 39.97
N MET A 124 22.71 -10.87 41.26
CA MET A 124 21.60 -10.09 41.82
C MET A 124 21.58 -8.69 41.21
N ALA A 125 20.92 -8.54 40.07
CA ALA A 125 20.62 -7.27 39.46
C ALA A 125 19.12 -7.27 39.18
N ARG A 126 18.36 -6.74 40.15
CA ARG A 126 17.03 -6.24 39.91
C ARG A 126 17.18 -5.09 38.91
N TRP A 127 17.05 -5.39 37.62
CA TRP A 127 17.19 -4.43 36.54
C TRP A 127 15.91 -3.59 36.45
N SER A 128 15.80 -2.59 37.31
CA SER A 128 14.99 -1.43 36.96
C SER A 128 15.74 -0.71 35.83
N SER A 129 15.17 -0.72 34.62
CA SER A 129 15.79 -0.19 33.41
C SER A 129 16.20 1.28 33.60
N LYS A 130 17.48 1.59 33.32
CA LYS A 130 18.03 2.95 33.37
C LYS A 130 18.05 3.51 31.94
N LYS A 131 17.44 4.69 31.79
CA LYS A 131 17.34 5.61 30.62
C LYS A 131 18.28 5.32 29.44
N TYR A 132 17.72 5.35 28.22
CA TYR A 132 18.48 5.26 26.97
C TYR A 132 18.64 6.66 26.37
N THR A 133 19.87 7.07 26.06
CA THR A 133 20.17 8.33 25.35
C THR A 133 20.66 8.00 23.96
N LEU A 134 20.04 8.58 22.94
CA LEU A 134 20.38 8.40 21.54
C LEU A 134 21.22 9.59 21.09
N GLU A 135 22.49 9.37 20.75
CA GLU A 135 23.35 10.39 20.14
C GLU A 135 23.31 10.24 18.62
N LEU A 136 22.81 11.27 17.94
CA LEU A 136 22.77 11.36 16.49
C LEU A 136 24.13 11.80 15.94
N ALA A 137 24.43 11.45 14.69
CA ALA A 137 25.74 11.73 14.07
C ALA A 137 26.07 13.23 13.94
N ASN A 138 25.07 14.10 14.09
CA ASN A 138 25.22 15.55 14.16
C ASN A 138 25.53 16.08 15.57
N GLY A 139 25.68 15.20 16.57
CA GLY A 139 25.99 15.54 17.96
C GLY A 139 24.75 15.76 18.84
N ASP A 140 23.53 15.68 18.29
CA ASP A 140 22.30 15.85 19.06
C ASP A 140 22.04 14.63 19.95
N ARG A 141 21.68 14.87 21.21
CA ARG A 141 21.34 13.83 22.19
C ARG A 141 19.84 13.84 22.48
N HIS A 142 19.20 12.67 22.40
CA HIS A 142 17.78 12.52 22.71
C HIS A 142 17.57 11.41 23.75
N ASP A 143 17.01 11.76 24.90
CA ASP A 143 16.67 10.81 25.95
C ASP A 143 15.33 10.13 25.63
N ILE A 144 15.35 8.80 25.52
CA ILE A 144 14.15 7.99 25.33
C ILE A 144 13.53 7.74 26.72
N PRO A 145 12.34 8.29 27.00
CA PRO A 145 11.68 8.10 28.29
C PRO A 145 11.28 6.64 28.47
N VAL A 146 11.47 6.12 29.70
CA VAL A 146 10.95 4.81 30.09
C VAL A 146 9.45 4.90 30.38
N PRO A 147 8.66 3.83 30.22
CA PRO A 147 7.19 3.87 30.29
C PRO A 147 6.62 4.56 31.55
N GLY A 148 7.30 4.48 32.69
CA GLY A 148 6.89 5.15 33.94
C GLY A 148 7.11 6.67 34.00
N GLU A 149 7.87 7.26 33.06
CA GLU A 149 8.10 8.70 32.94
C GLU A 149 7.24 9.34 31.84
N TYR A 150 6.40 8.56 31.14
CA TYR A 150 5.42 9.11 30.21
C TYR A 150 4.29 9.82 30.97
N ARG A 151 3.71 10.87 30.37
CA ARG A 151 2.53 11.59 30.90
C ARG A 151 1.35 10.63 31.18
N ASP A 152 1.29 9.53 30.44
CA ASP A 152 0.39 8.41 30.67
C ASP A 152 1.19 7.10 30.57
N ALA A 153 1.38 6.44 31.70
CA ALA A 153 2.19 5.23 31.79
C ALA A 153 1.57 4.04 31.04
N ALA A 154 0.24 3.98 30.94
CA ALA A 154 -0.46 2.92 30.20
C ALA A 154 -0.23 3.07 28.69
N ASN A 155 -0.31 4.31 28.18
CA ASN A 155 0.05 4.62 26.80
C ASN A 155 1.55 4.40 26.53
N GLY A 156 2.43 4.69 27.51
CA GLY A 156 3.86 4.41 27.42
C GLY A 156 4.15 2.91 27.22
N ALA A 157 3.43 2.03 27.92
CA ALA A 157 3.55 0.58 27.73
C ALA A 157 3.11 0.13 26.34
N LEU A 158 2.04 0.71 25.79
CA LEU A 158 1.55 0.41 24.44
C LEU A 158 2.47 0.98 23.34
N ALA A 159 3.07 2.16 23.56
CA ALA A 159 4.04 2.75 22.65
C ALA A 159 5.28 1.86 22.48
N ASN A 160 5.73 1.23 23.56
CA ASN A 160 6.87 0.30 23.57
C ASN A 160 6.59 -1.04 22.87
N ARG A 161 5.33 -1.32 22.51
CA ARG A 161 4.96 -2.48 21.68
C ARG A 161 5.18 -2.22 20.18
N GLY A 162 5.70 -1.06 19.80
CA GLY A 162 6.10 -0.76 18.41
C GLY A 162 4.92 -0.50 17.46
N ILE A 163 3.72 -0.22 18.00
CA ILE A 163 2.54 0.11 17.20
C ILE A 163 2.72 1.55 16.67
N GLN A 164 3.16 1.65 15.42
CA GLN A 164 3.30 2.94 14.73
C GLN A 164 1.91 3.46 14.33
N PHE A 165 1.67 4.74 14.59
CA PHE A 165 0.48 5.46 14.16
C PHE A 165 0.96 6.59 13.24
N HIS A 166 0.55 6.56 11.98
CA HIS A 166 0.82 7.63 11.04
C HIS A 166 -0.24 8.70 11.19
N GLU A 167 0.12 9.83 11.79
CA GLU A 167 -0.73 11.02 11.83
C GLU A 167 -0.73 11.66 10.44
N GLY A 168 -1.88 11.58 9.76
CA GLY A 168 -2.14 12.39 8.57
C GLY A 168 -2.15 13.88 8.96
N GLN A 169 -1.73 14.74 8.03
CA GLN A 169 -1.73 16.18 8.24
C GLN A 169 -3.17 16.65 8.52
N PRO A 170 -3.43 17.46 9.57
CA PRO A 170 -4.79 17.84 9.92
C PRO A 170 -5.40 18.72 8.83
N ASP A 171 -6.44 18.24 8.16
CA ASP A 171 -7.37 19.07 7.41
C ASP A 171 -8.37 19.73 8.38
N SER A 172 -8.88 20.91 8.02
CA SER A 172 -9.66 21.81 8.89
C SER A 172 -10.94 21.22 9.50
N ASP A 173 -11.40 20.06 9.03
CA ASP A 173 -12.67 19.44 9.40
C ASP A 173 -12.56 18.08 10.09
N THR A 174 -11.37 17.58 10.43
CA THR A 174 -11.23 16.32 11.18
C THR A 174 -10.21 16.44 12.30
N ALA A 175 -10.69 16.34 13.55
CA ALA A 175 -9.82 16.29 14.71
C ALA A 175 -8.84 15.11 14.56
N ALA A 176 -7.54 15.38 14.78
CA ALA A 176 -6.51 14.35 14.75
C ALA A 176 -6.91 13.19 15.68
N ALA A 177 -7.00 11.97 15.14
CA ALA A 177 -7.38 10.81 15.92
C ALA A 177 -6.35 10.56 17.04
N ASP A 178 -6.86 10.28 18.25
CA ASP A 178 -6.01 10.12 19.42
C ASP A 178 -5.10 8.89 19.27
N ARG A 179 -3.79 9.16 19.22
CA ARG A 179 -2.71 8.18 19.17
C ARG A 179 -2.84 7.13 20.27
N ALA A 180 -3.32 7.49 21.46
CA ALA A 180 -3.50 6.56 22.58
C ALA A 180 -4.63 5.56 22.31
N ALA A 181 -5.78 6.05 21.81
CA ALA A 181 -6.92 5.21 21.45
C ALA A 181 -6.58 4.24 20.29
N HIS A 182 -5.85 4.70 19.27
CA HIS A 182 -5.39 3.84 18.17
C HIS A 182 -4.53 2.68 18.68
N ARG A 183 -3.61 2.97 19.61
CA ARG A 183 -2.73 1.95 20.21
C ARG A 183 -3.46 0.94 21.07
N GLN A 184 -4.50 1.36 21.78
CA GLN A 184 -5.35 0.46 22.57
C GLN A 184 -6.12 -0.51 21.68
N VAL A 185 -6.82 0.01 20.66
CA VAL A 185 -7.61 -0.81 19.72
C VAL A 185 -6.73 -1.87 19.04
N TYR A 186 -5.55 -1.48 18.55
CA TYR A 186 -4.61 -2.44 17.97
C TYR A 186 -4.05 -3.42 19.01
N GLY A 187 -3.82 -2.96 20.24
CA GLY A 187 -3.38 -3.81 21.34
C GLY A 187 -4.36 -4.95 21.63
N ASP A 188 -5.66 -4.64 21.64
CA ASP A 188 -6.74 -5.60 21.90
C ASP A 188 -6.92 -6.58 20.73
N LEU A 189 -6.80 -6.12 19.49
CA LEU A 189 -6.86 -6.98 18.30
C LEU A 189 -5.68 -7.97 18.22
N LEU A 190 -4.49 -7.54 18.63
CA LEU A 190 -3.29 -8.38 18.61
C LEU A 190 -3.22 -9.34 19.80
N ASN A 191 -3.93 -9.03 20.89
CA ASN A 191 -3.95 -9.84 22.11
C ASN A 191 -5.40 -10.05 22.57
N PRO A 192 -6.23 -10.76 21.79
CA PRO A 192 -7.60 -11.02 22.19
C PRO A 192 -7.59 -11.84 23.49
N SER A 193 -8.45 -11.46 24.43
CA SER A 193 -8.67 -12.20 25.67
C SER A 193 -8.97 -13.67 25.34
N SER A 194 -8.31 -14.62 26.01
CA SER A 194 -8.49 -16.06 25.76
C SER A 194 -9.84 -16.62 26.23
N GLU A 195 -10.84 -15.77 26.41
CA GLU A 195 -12.24 -16.14 26.64
C GLU A 195 -13.05 -15.74 25.42
N ALA A 196 -13.03 -16.61 24.41
CA ALA A 196 -13.99 -16.66 23.31
C ALA A 196 -14.30 -18.14 23.03
#